data_AF-A0A2N9H9P9-F1
#
_entry.id   AF-A0A2N9H9P9-F1
#
_cell.length_a   1.000
_cell.length_b   1.000
_cell.length_c   1.000
_cell.angle_alpha   90.00
_cell.angle_beta   90.00
_cell.angle_gamma   90.00
#
_symmetry.space_group_name_H-M   'P 1'
#
loop_
_entity.id
_entity.type
_entity.pdbx_description
1 polymer ?
#
loop_
_entity_poly.entity_id
_entity_poly.type
_entity_poly.pdbx_seq_one_letter_code
_entity_poly.pdbx_strand_id
1 'polypeptide(L)'
;MASETTVLTSAPTYALEVEVEVEVPHPLLATIASPRVPLNVGANPTLSASARLQTPVTTSTQARLTLNDFSPGGDGGSPSECDDKYHDNSERVVALSTGWYDNGSRCGKMIRITASNGRSVTAKVVDECDSVNGCDGEHAGQPPCRNNIVDGSSSVWDALGLNKDLGIVGITWSMA
;
A
#
# COMPACT_ATOMS: atom_id res chain seq x y z
N MET A 1 11.38 -59.04 -15.04
CA MET A 1 10.37 -59.16 -16.12
C MET A 1 9.12 -59.81 -15.51
N ALA A 2 7.97 -59.31 -15.96
CA ALA A 2 6.55 -59.63 -15.71
C ALA A 2 6.15 -60.80 -14.78
N SER A 3 5.12 -60.56 -13.98
CA SER A 3 4.16 -61.58 -13.54
C SER A 3 2.75 -61.14 -13.94
N GLU A 4 1.98 -62.11 -14.40
CA GLU A 4 0.71 -61.99 -15.11
C GLU A 4 -0.49 -62.41 -14.21
N THR A 5 -1.66 -61.79 -14.47
CA THR A 5 -3.07 -62.31 -14.41
C THR A 5 -3.65 -62.75 -13.04
N THR A 6 -4.89 -62.46 -12.59
CA THR A 6 -6.20 -62.34 -13.25
C THR A 6 -7.28 -61.75 -12.29
N VAL A 7 -8.01 -60.72 -12.76
CA VAL A 7 -9.48 -60.45 -12.77
C VAL A 7 -10.37 -60.83 -11.56
N LEU A 8 -11.27 -59.90 -11.14
CA LEU A 8 -12.74 -60.10 -11.14
C LEU A 8 -13.57 -58.88 -10.66
N THR A 9 -14.46 -58.43 -11.55
CA THR A 9 -15.79 -57.75 -11.34
C THR A 9 -15.79 -56.33 -10.74
N SER A 10 -16.72 -55.41 -11.03
CA SER A 10 -18.07 -55.44 -11.62
C SER A 10 -18.43 -54.03 -12.14
N ALA A 11 -19.18 -53.94 -13.24
CA ALA A 11 -19.92 -52.73 -13.66
C ALA A 11 -21.31 -52.67 -12.97
N PRO A 12 -22.25 -51.79 -13.36
CA PRO A 12 -22.33 -50.34 -13.14
C PRO A 12 -23.60 -49.98 -12.33
N THR A 13 -23.71 -48.77 -11.77
CA THR A 13 -25.01 -48.30 -11.25
C THR A 13 -25.24 -46.83 -11.60
N TYR A 14 -26.14 -46.63 -12.56
CA TYR A 14 -26.91 -45.39 -12.70
C TYR A 14 -27.84 -45.27 -11.48
N ALA A 15 -27.80 -44.13 -10.80
CA ALA A 15 -28.89 -43.67 -9.95
C ALA A 15 -29.22 -42.24 -10.33
N LEU A 16 -30.41 -42.08 -10.91
CA LEU A 16 -31.12 -40.82 -11.06
C LEU A 16 -31.41 -40.29 -9.66
N GLU A 17 -30.93 -39.09 -9.33
CA GLU A 17 -31.45 -38.36 -8.18
C GLU A 17 -32.32 -37.21 -8.66
N VAL A 18 -33.50 -37.21 -8.07
CA VAL A 18 -34.71 -36.47 -8.41
C VAL A 18 -34.50 -34.99 -8.08
N GLU A 19 -34.82 -34.12 -9.04
CA GLU A 19 -35.07 -32.71 -8.76
C GLU A 19 -36.28 -32.61 -7.83
N VAL A 20 -36.03 -32.37 -6.54
CA VAL A 20 -37.08 -31.92 -5.63
C VAL A 20 -37.08 -30.40 -5.70
N GLU A 21 -37.99 -29.84 -6.50
CA GLU A 21 -38.42 -28.46 -6.35
C GLU A 21 -39.16 -28.35 -5.01
N VAL A 22 -38.47 -27.84 -3.98
CA VAL A 22 -39.14 -27.36 -2.78
C VAL A 22 -39.58 -25.93 -3.08
N GLU A 23 -40.85 -25.78 -3.44
CA GLU A 23 -41.51 -24.48 -3.48
C GLU A 23 -41.57 -23.92 -2.05
N VAL A 24 -40.57 -23.11 -1.69
CA VAL A 24 -40.55 -22.37 -0.43
C VAL A 24 -41.52 -21.19 -0.55
N PRO A 25 -42.58 -21.14 0.28
CA PRO A 25 -43.48 -20.00 0.28
C PRO A 25 -42.69 -18.78 0.78
N HIS A 26 -42.68 -17.72 -0.01
CA HIS A 26 -42.11 -16.43 0.37
C HIS A 26 -42.94 -15.82 1.51
N PRO A 27 -42.32 -15.42 2.64
CA PRO A 27 -42.74 -14.22 3.32
C PRO A 27 -41.61 -13.19 3.21
N LEU A 28 -41.94 -12.08 2.56
CA LEU A 28 -41.38 -10.74 2.76
C LEU A 28 -39.84 -10.62 2.80
N LEU A 29 -39.31 -9.95 1.78
CA LEU A 29 -38.00 -9.32 1.79
C LEU A 29 -37.75 -8.62 3.13
N ALA A 30 -36.87 -9.20 3.93
CA ALA A 30 -35.98 -8.43 4.77
C ALA A 30 -34.57 -8.84 4.34
N THR A 31 -34.06 -8.16 3.30
CA THR A 31 -32.62 -8.06 3.10
C THR A 31 -32.08 -7.47 4.39
N ILE A 32 -31.57 -8.31 5.28
CA ILE A 32 -30.63 -7.89 6.31
C ILE A 32 -29.38 -7.42 5.56
N ALA A 33 -29.45 -6.17 5.07
CA ALA A 33 -28.26 -5.39 4.89
C ALA A 33 -27.59 -5.42 6.26
N SER A 34 -26.47 -6.14 6.37
CA SER A 34 -25.48 -5.84 7.40
C SER A 34 -25.39 -4.33 7.43
N PRO A 35 -25.56 -3.67 8.59
CA PRO A 35 -25.35 -2.25 8.63
C PRO A 35 -23.96 -2.04 8.06
N ARG A 36 -23.88 -1.38 6.89
CA ARG A 36 -22.71 -0.62 6.56
C ARG A 36 -22.70 0.44 7.63
N VAL A 37 -22.10 0.09 8.76
CA VAL A 37 -21.57 1.08 9.67
C VAL A 37 -20.63 1.85 8.75
N PRO A 38 -20.93 3.11 8.36
CA PRO A 38 -19.88 3.91 7.80
C PRO A 38 -18.74 3.80 8.80
N LEU A 39 -17.53 3.47 8.34
CA LEU A 39 -16.33 3.62 9.16
C LEU A 39 -16.22 5.11 9.45
N ASN A 40 -17.04 5.59 10.38
CA ASN A 40 -16.88 6.85 11.04
C ASN A 40 -15.76 6.56 12.01
N VAL A 41 -14.54 6.49 11.49
CA VAL A 41 -13.34 6.67 12.28
C VAL A 41 -13.47 8.10 12.79
N GLY A 42 -14.22 8.28 13.88
CA GLY A 42 -14.26 9.54 14.59
C GLY A 42 -12.80 9.91 14.83
N ALA A 43 -12.39 11.06 14.32
CA ALA A 43 -11.02 11.54 14.40
C ALA A 43 -10.57 11.41 15.87
N ASN A 44 -9.75 10.41 16.16
CA ASN A 44 -9.22 10.24 17.50
C ASN A 44 -8.09 11.26 17.63
N PRO A 45 -8.23 12.31 18.44
CA PRO A 45 -7.24 13.39 18.49
C PRO A 45 -5.85 12.88 18.89
N THR A 46 -5.77 11.76 19.62
CA THR A 46 -4.49 11.12 19.97
C THR A 46 -3.82 10.40 18.78
N LEU A 47 -4.60 9.81 17.87
CA LEU A 47 -4.08 9.21 16.62
C LEU A 47 -3.62 10.31 15.65
N SER A 48 -4.38 11.41 15.53
CA SER A 48 -4.01 12.56 14.69
C SER A 48 -2.74 13.26 15.19
N ALA A 49 -2.59 13.42 16.51
CA ALA A 49 -1.36 13.94 17.10
C ALA A 49 -0.17 13.01 16.78
N SER A 50 -0.36 11.69 16.86
CA SER A 50 0.70 10.71 16.60
C SER A 50 1.11 10.62 15.13
N ALA A 51 0.19 10.86 14.21
CA ALA A 51 0.47 10.99 12.77
C ALA A 51 1.37 12.19 12.47
N ARG A 52 1.10 13.32 13.14
CA ARG A 52 1.87 14.55 13.01
C ARG A 52 3.15 14.58 13.84
N LEU A 53 3.40 13.56 14.68
CA LEU A 53 4.63 13.48 15.47
C LEU A 53 5.82 13.34 14.52
N GLN A 54 6.63 14.39 14.49
CA GLN A 54 7.89 14.42 13.78
C GLN A 54 8.89 13.57 14.60
N THR A 55 9.16 12.34 14.17
CA THR A 55 10.35 11.65 14.68
C THR A 55 11.57 12.49 14.29
N PRO A 56 12.50 12.77 15.22
CA PRO A 56 13.60 13.68 14.95
C PRO A 56 14.39 13.25 13.70
N VAL A 57 14.50 14.15 12.73
CA VAL A 57 15.38 13.94 11.58
C VAL A 57 16.82 14.07 12.07
N THR A 58 17.60 13.02 11.86
CA THR A 58 19.02 12.94 12.24
C THR A 58 19.89 12.75 10.98
N THR A 59 21.20 12.59 11.18
CA THR A 59 22.12 12.19 10.11
C THR A 59 21.93 10.74 9.65
N SER A 60 21.07 9.95 10.32
CA SER A 60 20.72 8.58 9.94
C SER A 60 19.33 8.21 10.49
N THR A 61 18.30 8.88 9.99
CA THR A 61 16.90 8.69 10.39
C THR A 61 16.39 7.34 9.94
N GLN A 62 15.90 6.51 10.87
CA GLN A 62 15.30 5.21 10.52
C GLN A 62 13.93 5.41 9.87
N ALA A 63 13.69 4.70 8.78
CA ALA A 63 12.44 4.77 8.05
C ALA A 63 12.06 3.42 7.42
N ARG A 64 10.84 3.37 6.91
CA ARG A 64 10.38 2.33 5.99
C ARG A 64 10.28 2.92 4.60
N LEU A 65 10.85 2.22 3.62
CA LEU A 65 10.68 2.56 2.21
C LEU A 65 9.51 1.76 1.66
N THR A 66 8.55 2.44 1.06
CA THR A 66 7.44 1.87 0.27
C THR A 66 7.60 2.25 -1.21
N LEU A 67 6.84 1.61 -2.10
CA LEU A 67 6.83 1.90 -3.52
C LEU A 67 5.58 2.71 -3.85
N ASN A 68 5.78 3.87 -4.50
CA ASN A 68 4.69 4.70 -4.99
C ASN A 68 4.82 4.94 -6.51
N ASP A 69 3.66 5.09 -7.15
CA ASP A 69 3.54 5.53 -8.54
C ASP A 69 3.15 7.02 -8.56
N PHE A 70 4.09 7.86 -8.99
CA PHE A 70 3.93 9.32 -9.08
C PHE A 70 3.39 9.78 -10.45
N SER A 71 3.07 8.84 -11.34
CA SER A 71 2.60 9.14 -12.69
C SER A 71 1.08 9.39 -12.73
N PRO A 72 0.55 10.00 -13.81
CA PRO A 72 -0.89 10.23 -13.93
C PRO A 72 -1.67 8.91 -13.89
N GLY A 73 -2.65 8.82 -12.98
CA GLY A 73 -3.46 7.60 -12.80
C GLY A 73 -2.76 6.49 -12.02
N GLY A 74 -1.59 6.76 -11.44
CA GLY A 74 -0.93 5.90 -10.46
C GLY A 74 -1.58 5.97 -9.08
N ASP A 75 -0.97 5.27 -8.12
CA ASP A 75 -1.45 5.13 -6.75
C ASP A 75 -1.52 6.45 -5.96
N GLY A 76 -0.72 7.45 -6.35
CA GLY A 76 -0.72 8.78 -5.72
C GLY A 76 -1.98 9.62 -5.99
N GLY A 77 -2.82 9.23 -6.96
CA GLY A 77 -4.08 9.89 -7.31
C GLY A 77 -3.90 11.28 -7.95
N SER A 78 -3.43 12.24 -7.16
CA SER A 78 -3.23 13.64 -7.51
C SER A 78 -1.79 13.95 -7.92
N PRO A 79 -1.53 15.11 -8.58
CA PRO A 79 -0.18 15.63 -8.73
C PRO A 79 0.51 15.85 -7.36
N SER A 80 1.83 15.78 -7.33
CA SER A 80 2.60 15.90 -6.09
C SER A 80 2.59 17.30 -5.50
N GLU A 81 2.47 17.38 -4.17
CA GLU A 81 2.18 18.60 -3.42
C GLU A 81 3.26 19.69 -3.54
N CYS A 82 4.53 19.34 -3.78
CA CYS A 82 5.60 20.32 -3.83
C CYS A 82 5.61 21.20 -5.08
N ASP A 83 5.11 20.70 -6.22
CA ASP A 83 5.24 21.39 -7.52
C ASP A 83 4.04 21.22 -8.47
N ASP A 84 2.92 20.69 -7.97
CA ASP A 84 1.66 20.48 -8.67
C ASP A 84 1.81 19.65 -9.96
N LYS A 85 2.73 18.67 -9.96
CA LYS A 85 3.04 17.84 -11.13
C LYS A 85 3.05 16.36 -10.82
N TYR A 86 2.75 15.59 -11.86
CA TYR A 86 3.11 14.18 -11.89
C TYR A 86 4.60 14.03 -12.23
N HIS A 87 5.21 12.97 -11.73
CA HIS A 87 6.60 12.61 -12.01
C HIS A 87 6.68 11.25 -12.69
N ASP A 88 7.62 11.09 -13.62
CA ASP A 88 7.90 9.77 -14.18
C ASP A 88 8.58 8.89 -13.12
N ASN A 89 8.17 7.62 -13.00
CA ASN A 89 8.74 6.71 -12.00
C ASN A 89 10.22 6.35 -12.26
N SER A 90 10.78 6.74 -13.41
CA SER A 90 12.22 6.72 -13.69
C SER A 90 12.99 7.87 -13.04
N GLU A 91 12.31 8.96 -12.66
CA GLU A 91 12.88 10.00 -11.80
C GLU A 91 13.08 9.46 -10.39
N ARG A 92 14.15 9.90 -9.72
CA ARG A 92 14.39 9.54 -8.31
C ARG A 92 13.70 10.54 -7.41
N VAL A 93 12.41 10.33 -7.23
CA VAL A 93 11.53 11.16 -6.38
C VAL A 93 10.95 10.36 -5.23
N VAL A 94 10.59 11.08 -4.15
CA VAL A 94 9.97 10.52 -2.96
C VAL A 94 8.89 11.42 -2.37
N ALA A 95 7.94 10.80 -1.68
CA ALA A 95 7.07 11.42 -0.69
C ALA A 95 7.61 11.18 0.73
N LEU A 96 7.36 12.10 1.65
CA LEU A 96 7.70 11.93 3.07
C LEU A 96 6.44 11.94 3.92
N SER A 97 6.37 11.09 4.96
CA SER A 97 5.30 11.18 5.96
C SER A 97 5.09 12.62 6.46
N THR A 98 3.85 13.03 6.72
CA THR A 98 3.46 14.38 7.17
C THR A 98 4.45 15.06 8.12
N GLY A 99 4.87 14.38 9.19
CA GLY A 99 5.84 14.92 10.14
C GLY A 99 7.18 15.28 9.48
N TRP A 100 7.71 14.43 8.60
CA TRP A 100 8.95 14.69 7.85
C TRP A 100 8.75 15.59 6.63
N TYR A 101 7.58 15.59 6.03
CA TYR A 101 7.22 16.56 4.98
C TYR A 101 7.28 17.99 5.52
N ASP A 102 6.83 18.18 6.77
CA ASP A 102 7.01 19.41 7.55
C ASP A 102 6.46 20.63 6.83
N ASN A 103 5.22 20.51 6.37
CA ASN A 103 4.51 21.54 5.62
C ASN A 103 5.34 22.05 4.42
N GLY A 104 5.92 21.12 3.67
CA GLY A 104 6.73 21.39 2.48
C GLY A 104 8.11 21.97 2.75
N SER A 105 8.59 22.04 4.01
CA SER A 105 9.91 22.62 4.31
C SER A 105 11.07 21.87 3.63
N ARG A 106 10.83 20.62 3.20
CA ARG A 106 11.78 19.78 2.47
C ARG A 106 11.50 19.67 0.96
N CYS A 107 10.47 20.33 0.43
CA CYS A 107 10.15 20.30 -0.99
C CYS A 107 11.36 20.68 -1.86
N GLY A 108 11.57 19.90 -2.93
CA GLY A 108 12.66 20.08 -3.88
C GLY A 108 14.06 19.77 -3.32
N LYS A 109 14.20 19.46 -2.03
CA LYS A 109 15.48 19.10 -1.43
C LYS A 109 15.81 17.64 -1.68
N MET A 110 17.10 17.35 -1.68
CA MET A 110 17.63 16.02 -1.85
C MET A 110 17.77 15.32 -0.49
N ILE A 111 17.38 14.06 -0.44
CA ILE A 111 17.68 13.16 0.68
C ILE A 111 18.56 12.02 0.20
N ARG A 112 19.43 11.52 1.08
CA ARG A 112 20.23 10.32 0.85
C ARG A 112 19.58 9.16 1.57
N ILE A 113 19.13 8.16 0.82
CA ILE A 113 18.52 6.93 1.34
C ILE A 113 19.57 5.83 1.32
N THR A 114 19.65 5.03 2.39
CA THR A 114 20.57 3.90 2.53
C THR A 114 19.80 2.64 2.91
N ALA A 115 19.97 1.59 2.10
CA ALA A 115 19.38 0.28 2.37
C ALA A 115 20.31 -0.59 3.22
N SER A 116 19.75 -1.67 3.80
CA SER A 116 20.50 -2.63 4.62
C SER A 116 21.61 -3.36 3.86
N ASN A 117 21.54 -3.43 2.53
CA ASN A 117 22.58 -3.98 1.66
C ASN A 117 23.78 -3.02 1.46
N GLY A 118 23.78 -1.85 2.12
CA GLY A 118 24.84 -0.84 2.06
C GLY A 118 24.77 0.09 0.83
N ARG A 119 23.85 -0.15 -0.11
CA ARG A 119 23.64 0.75 -1.25
C ARG A 119 22.91 2.01 -0.80
N SER A 120 23.22 3.11 -1.47
CA SER A 120 22.56 4.39 -1.23
C SER A 120 22.19 5.08 -2.53
N VAL A 121 21.16 5.91 -2.46
CA VAL A 121 20.69 6.74 -3.57
C VAL A 121 20.28 8.11 -3.05
N THR A 122 20.47 9.14 -3.86
CA THR A 122 19.89 10.45 -3.61
C THR A 122 18.58 10.60 -4.37
N ALA A 123 17.54 11.10 -3.71
CA ALA A 123 16.23 11.33 -4.29
C ALA A 123 15.66 12.70 -3.88
N LYS A 124 14.86 13.31 -4.75
CA LYS A 124 14.21 14.61 -4.53
C LYS A 124 12.88 14.41 -3.81
N VAL A 125 12.64 15.17 -2.75
CA VAL A 125 11.32 15.23 -2.10
C VAL A 125 10.38 16.03 -2.99
N VAL A 126 9.29 15.40 -3.42
CA VAL A 126 8.27 16.02 -4.27
C VAL A 126 6.88 16.01 -3.64
N ASP A 127 6.65 15.22 -2.60
CA ASP A 127 5.30 14.99 -2.11
C ASP A 127 5.20 14.73 -0.61
N GLU A 128 3.97 14.77 -0.11
CA GLU A 128 3.57 14.31 1.21
C GLU A 128 2.97 12.90 1.13
N CYS A 129 3.39 12.01 2.03
CA CYS A 129 2.63 10.80 2.34
C CYS A 129 1.72 11.12 3.54
N ASP A 130 0.47 11.49 3.26
CA ASP A 130 -0.45 11.99 4.28
C ASP A 130 -0.73 10.91 5.34
N SER A 131 -0.26 11.16 6.56
CA SER A 131 -0.42 10.25 7.70
C SER A 131 -1.63 10.59 8.58
N VAL A 132 -2.32 11.69 8.27
CA VAL A 132 -3.45 12.22 9.02
C VAL A 132 -4.77 11.88 8.37
N ASN A 133 -4.87 12.09 7.05
CA ASN A 133 -6.09 11.86 6.27
C ASN A 133 -5.97 10.60 5.41
N GLY A 134 -7.11 10.11 4.92
CA GLY A 134 -7.24 8.83 4.24
C GLY A 134 -8.63 8.23 4.42
N CYS A 135 -8.86 7.08 3.80
CA CYS A 135 -10.14 6.37 3.78
C CYS A 135 -11.29 7.19 3.17
N ASP A 136 -10.97 8.15 2.30
CA ASP A 136 -11.91 9.03 1.63
C ASP A 136 -11.68 9.01 0.10
N GLY A 137 -12.52 9.73 -0.65
CA GLY A 137 -12.44 9.74 -2.11
C GLY A 137 -11.19 10.43 -2.67
N GLU A 138 -10.61 11.37 -1.93
CA GLU A 138 -9.39 12.09 -2.33
C GLU A 138 -8.18 11.15 -2.27
N HIS A 139 -8.14 10.27 -1.27
CA HIS A 139 -7.09 9.28 -1.09
C HIS A 139 -7.43 7.92 -1.74
N ALA A 140 -8.37 7.88 -2.69
CA ALA A 140 -8.84 6.65 -3.34
C ALA A 140 -9.27 5.52 -2.37
N GLY A 141 -9.72 5.88 -1.17
CA GLY A 141 -10.08 4.97 -0.08
C GLY A 141 -8.89 4.31 0.63
N GLN A 142 -7.66 4.67 0.29
CA GLN A 142 -6.45 4.15 0.94
C GLN A 142 -6.35 4.68 2.38
N PRO A 143 -5.86 3.87 3.33
CA PRO A 143 -5.67 4.32 4.70
C PRO A 143 -4.59 5.40 4.80
N PRO A 144 -4.61 6.23 5.86
CA PRO A 144 -3.53 7.16 6.13
C PRO A 144 -2.17 6.48 6.15
N CYS A 145 -1.17 7.17 5.63
CA CYS A 145 0.22 6.74 5.61
C CYS A 145 0.76 6.56 7.04
N ARG A 146 1.79 5.73 7.22
CA ARG A 146 2.49 5.66 8.52
C ARG A 146 3.35 6.91 8.70
N ASN A 147 3.72 7.23 9.94
CA ASN A 147 4.49 8.43 10.27
C ASN A 147 6.02 8.30 10.10
N ASN A 148 6.49 7.19 9.51
CA ASN A 148 7.90 6.89 9.31
C ASN A 148 8.20 6.32 7.91
N ILE A 149 7.47 6.79 6.91
CA ILE A 149 7.55 6.39 5.50
C ILE A 149 8.40 7.38 4.71
N VAL A 150 9.29 6.82 3.90
CA VAL A 150 9.79 7.44 2.67
C VAL A 150 9.12 6.66 1.54
N ASP A 151 8.26 7.31 0.77
CA ASP A 151 7.53 6.62 -0.29
C ASP A 151 8.22 6.87 -1.61
N GLY A 152 8.83 5.84 -2.19
CA GLY A 152 9.81 5.99 -3.26
C GLY A 152 9.30 5.53 -4.61
N SER A 153 9.69 6.28 -5.64
CA SER A 153 9.51 5.88 -7.04
C SER A 153 10.25 4.58 -7.39
N SER A 154 9.85 3.95 -8.50
CA SER A 154 10.48 2.74 -9.04
C SER A 154 12.01 2.86 -9.18
N SER A 155 12.50 4.02 -9.64
CA SER A 155 13.93 4.33 -9.81
C SER A 155 14.72 4.36 -8.50
N VAL A 156 14.09 4.76 -7.38
CA VAL A 156 14.71 4.72 -6.05
C VAL A 156 14.97 3.27 -5.63
N TRP A 157 13.98 2.40 -5.80
CA TRP A 157 14.09 0.97 -5.51
C TRP A 157 15.15 0.29 -6.36
N ASP A 158 15.18 0.58 -7.67
CA ASP A 158 16.16 0.01 -8.60
C ASP A 158 17.59 0.45 -8.27
N ALA A 159 17.79 1.73 -7.95
CA ALA A 159 19.10 2.24 -7.56
C ALA A 159 19.63 1.59 -6.27
N LEU A 160 18.75 1.32 -5.32
CA LEU A 160 19.06 0.58 -4.09
C LEU A 160 19.22 -0.92 -4.31
N GLY A 161 18.90 -1.45 -5.50
CA GLY A 161 18.97 -2.87 -5.81
C GLY A 161 18.01 -3.70 -4.95
N LEU A 162 16.80 -3.17 -4.71
CA LEU A 162 15.78 -3.80 -3.87
C LEU A 162 14.71 -4.47 -4.74
N ASN A 163 14.16 -5.59 -4.25
CA ASN A 163 12.99 -6.21 -4.87
C ASN A 163 11.72 -5.45 -4.46
N LYS A 164 11.04 -4.86 -5.44
CA LYS A 164 9.78 -4.13 -5.29
C LYS A 164 8.63 -5.00 -4.78
N ASP A 165 8.65 -6.30 -5.06
CA ASP A 165 7.61 -7.26 -4.60
C ASP A 165 7.58 -7.43 -3.07
N LEU A 166 8.63 -6.97 -2.36
CA LEU A 166 8.63 -6.92 -0.90
C LEU A 166 7.61 -5.91 -0.35
N GLY A 167 7.23 -4.92 -1.16
CA GLY A 167 6.31 -3.83 -0.83
C GLY A 167 6.87 -2.82 0.18
N ILE A 168 7.60 -3.27 1.19
CA ILE A 168 8.12 -2.42 2.26
C ILE A 168 9.42 -2.95 2.86
N VAL A 169 10.44 -2.09 2.95
CA VAL A 169 11.74 -2.45 3.54
C VAL A 169 12.23 -1.42 4.56
N GLY A 170 13.17 -1.82 5.42
CA GLY A 170 13.84 -0.90 6.34
C GLY A 170 14.98 -0.16 5.66
N ILE A 171 15.08 1.15 5.89
CA ILE A 171 16.14 2.02 5.40
C ILE A 171 16.59 3.00 6.49
N THR A 172 17.67 3.72 6.22
CA THR A 172 17.94 5.00 6.85
C THR A 172 17.97 6.12 5.83
N TRP A 173 17.68 7.35 6.25
CA TRP A 173 17.82 8.52 5.40
C TRP A 173 18.35 9.76 6.15
N SER A 174 18.92 10.69 5.39
CA SER A 174 19.33 12.01 5.87
C SER A 174 19.08 13.04 4.77
N MET A 175 19.10 14.33 5.11
CA MET A 175 19.32 15.36 4.08
C MET A 175 20.66 15.10 3.38
N ALA A 176 20.72 15.32 2.07
CA ALA A 176 21.91 15.14 1.24
C ALA A 176 22.69 16.46 1.05
#